data_AF-A0A8J6HI68-F1
#
_entry.id   AF-A0A8J6HI68-F1
#
_cell.length_a   1.000
_cell.length_b   1.000
_cell.length_c   1.000
_cell.angle_alpha   90.00
_cell.angle_beta   90.00
_cell.angle_gamma   90.00
#
_symmetry.space_group_name_H-M   'P 1'
#
loop_
_entity.id
_entity.type
_entity.pdbx_description
1 polymer ?
#
loop_
_entity_poly.entity_id
_entity_poly.type
_entity_poly.pdbx_seq_one_letter_code
_entity_poly.pdbx_strand_id
1 'polypeptide(L)'
;MSWRLRPHPVILTYYIFYVLLTLFCTTASSWCTFTSRGGAVDFGTDYEYLVPAYYSLVFSLDDEVVDFKMSTNNNDMGDFDDVVMEIELINGEHHVFALKLKHIVRPIAQVNLVTNNKKFSLKKYSKAFKKVKTNYGKSQSYSAAFQNFHFILFSNSLLEKHEEIGEDWSKLEPFADGKKIDSDILIRKFDDCFEKKFLNFGETDSGINYKIKCEKEGSPDEEFFNQFSFYTKQKTAKETEAIKLCDTNGRKKKFLLLEETNLEDTSDWTIFRNLSDLRSATNFYNVLTQRLSVSVQGRLSILLKELLQIDESLVNTITIEEIVLMLDGTFLIGDDCKKHFPKYYVPRQVPKILINNEIIDELDDLFVVSYSDDVDNIYTNFCVNTVDINKYLLLKPQGASISYKSKQFSASYLVNIEEKEQVMNSKFVILAKGGCPKEQFDEICLMNSTKNCHHVHFIDNQIFEWMESRGSINEIQNYQLNSKELKSKDFVPDSDVEHTGFFKKEHDIQEILNYLLSIEGRDALAEQVVTLLSFKKQLIFLWDGLDELPKESIGGVISAVKHLALEGYSQWLSARSNSKNFLQETFQTLALTITQFSQENQYCNAPFSTRALRSTAVAP
;
A
#
# COMPACT_ATOMS: atom_id res chain seq x y z
N MET A 1 -8.77 14.02 1.08
CA MET A 1 -9.38 13.23 -0.01
C MET A 1 -8.58 11.95 -0.11
N SER A 2 -9.20 10.80 0.14
CA SER A 2 -8.56 9.48 0.16
C SER A 2 -8.73 8.78 -1.18
N TRP A 3 -7.71 8.08 -1.69
CA TRP A 3 -7.85 6.83 -2.45
C TRP A 3 -6.57 5.96 -2.38
N ARG A 4 -6.79 4.64 -2.53
CA ARG A 4 -5.89 3.47 -2.43
C ARG A 4 -5.02 3.25 -3.67
N LEU A 5 -3.90 2.55 -3.49
CA LEU A 5 -3.17 1.81 -4.55
C LEU A 5 -2.76 0.40 -4.06
N ARG A 6 -2.76 -0.57 -4.99
CA ARG A 6 -2.38 -2.00 -4.85
C ARG A 6 -0.87 -2.21 -5.17
N PRO A 7 -0.24 -3.34 -4.79
CA PRO A 7 1.21 -3.45 -4.70
C PRO A 7 1.91 -3.92 -5.99
N HIS A 8 3.17 -3.50 -6.15
CA HIS A 8 4.19 -4.00 -7.08
C HIS A 8 5.48 -4.23 -6.25
N PRO A 9 6.33 -5.24 -6.53
CA PRO A 9 7.38 -5.66 -5.59
C PRO A 9 8.65 -4.85 -5.81
N VAL A 10 8.75 -3.68 -5.17
CA VAL A 10 10.01 -2.92 -4.96
C VAL A 10 10.03 -2.25 -3.56
N ILE A 11 8.97 -2.38 -2.75
CA ILE A 11 8.75 -1.57 -1.53
C ILE A 11 9.40 -2.18 -0.27
N LEU A 12 9.77 -3.47 -0.26
CA LEU A 12 10.25 -4.15 0.95
C LEU A 12 11.59 -3.59 1.46
N THR A 13 12.51 -3.21 0.56
CA THR A 13 13.81 -2.63 0.92
C THR A 13 13.69 -1.21 1.47
N TYR A 14 12.76 -0.40 0.94
CA TYR A 14 12.48 0.96 1.44
C TYR A 14 11.92 0.95 2.86
N TYR A 15 11.05 -0.03 3.18
CA TYR A 15 10.38 -0.13 4.47
C TYR A 15 11.33 -0.57 5.59
N ILE A 16 12.17 -1.57 5.32
CA ILE A 16 13.21 -2.01 6.24
C ILE A 16 14.13 -0.84 6.62
N PHE A 17 14.50 -0.01 5.63
CA PHE A 17 15.38 1.14 5.84
C PHE A 17 14.69 2.25 6.66
N TYR A 18 13.41 2.54 6.40
CA TYR A 18 12.63 3.53 7.16
C TYR A 18 12.36 3.10 8.61
N VAL A 19 12.09 1.80 8.81
CA VAL A 19 11.92 1.18 10.12
C VAL A 19 13.21 1.22 10.91
N LEU A 20 14.34 0.86 10.29
CA LEU A 20 15.67 0.96 10.90
C LEU A 20 16.01 2.41 11.25
N LEU A 21 15.70 3.38 10.38
CA LEU A 21 15.87 4.81 10.66
C LEU A 21 15.11 5.24 11.91
N THR A 22 13.84 4.85 12.00
CA THR A 22 12.96 5.18 13.13
C THR A 22 13.44 4.50 14.42
N LEU A 23 14.01 3.31 14.31
CA LEU A 23 14.56 2.53 15.43
C LEU A 23 15.93 3.06 15.90
N PHE A 24 16.83 3.48 15.01
CA PHE A 24 18.12 4.07 15.37
C PHE A 24 17.95 5.48 15.97
N CYS A 25 17.13 6.34 15.35
CA CYS A 25 16.87 7.70 15.82
C CYS A 25 16.15 7.77 17.19
N THR A 26 15.55 6.69 17.67
CA THR A 26 14.90 6.65 19.00
C THR A 26 15.82 6.19 20.13
N THR A 27 17.01 5.66 19.81
CA THR A 27 18.02 5.24 20.80
C THR A 27 19.08 6.30 21.09
N ALA A 28 19.29 7.26 20.17
CA ALA A 28 19.99 8.51 20.44
C ALA A 28 19.08 9.45 21.24
N SER A 29 19.59 10.03 22.32
CA SER A 29 18.82 10.80 23.28
C SER A 29 18.24 12.09 22.68
N SER A 30 16.92 12.14 22.61
CA SER A 30 16.05 13.33 22.44
C SER A 30 16.15 14.08 21.09
N TRP A 31 14.98 14.28 20.47
CA TRP A 31 14.70 15.20 19.34
C TRP A 31 14.98 14.70 17.90
N CYS A 32 14.34 13.61 17.46
CA CYS A 32 14.03 13.42 16.03
C CYS A 32 12.54 13.61 15.77
N THR A 33 12.15 14.76 15.21
CA THR A 33 10.80 14.99 14.67
C THR A 33 10.90 15.13 13.16
N PHE A 34 10.45 14.12 12.43
CA PHE A 34 10.29 14.15 10.98
C PHE A 34 8.90 14.71 10.63
N THR A 35 8.83 15.70 9.72
CA THR A 35 7.57 16.26 9.23
C THR A 35 7.54 16.28 7.70
N SER A 36 6.61 15.55 7.10
CA SER A 36 6.34 15.58 5.66
C SER A 36 5.18 16.53 5.33
N ARG A 37 5.15 17.05 4.10
CA ARG A 37 3.97 17.74 3.54
C ARG A 37 3.15 16.76 2.69
N GLY A 38 1.82 16.84 2.77
CA GLY A 38 0.95 16.03 1.93
C GLY A 38 0.90 16.52 0.47
N GLY A 39 1.13 15.63 -0.49
CA GLY A 39 0.66 15.80 -1.88
C GLY A 39 1.68 15.76 -3.03
N ALA A 40 2.91 15.27 -2.86
CA ALA A 40 3.86 15.11 -3.97
C ALA A 40 3.93 13.66 -4.46
N VAL A 41 3.81 13.44 -5.78
CA VAL A 41 4.14 12.17 -6.45
C VAL A 41 5.12 12.53 -7.57
N ASP A 42 6.40 12.44 -7.29
CA ASP A 42 7.49 12.69 -8.24
C ASP A 42 8.64 11.71 -7.96
N PHE A 43 9.35 11.22 -8.97
CA PHE A 43 10.51 10.33 -8.76
C PHE A 43 11.63 11.01 -7.97
N GLY A 44 11.62 12.35 -7.90
CA GLY A 44 12.47 13.11 -6.98
C GLY A 44 12.16 12.85 -5.51
N THR A 45 10.92 12.50 -5.17
CA THR A 45 10.49 12.31 -3.77
C THR A 45 11.11 11.06 -3.14
N ASP A 46 11.15 9.93 -3.86
CA ASP A 46 11.79 8.70 -3.34
C ASP A 46 13.28 8.93 -3.06
N TYR A 47 13.94 9.66 -3.96
CA TYR A 47 15.34 10.00 -3.82
C TYR A 47 15.60 11.00 -2.67
N GLU A 48 14.69 11.97 -2.48
CA GLU A 48 14.69 12.87 -1.31
C GLU A 48 14.48 12.12 0.02
N TYR A 49 13.93 10.90 0.03
CA TYR A 49 13.86 10.05 1.23
C TYR A 49 15.09 9.16 1.38
N LEU A 50 15.61 8.61 0.29
CA LEU A 50 16.82 7.77 0.31
C LEU A 50 18.05 8.54 0.78
N VAL A 51 18.19 9.81 0.39
CA VAL A 51 19.37 10.62 0.72
C VAL A 51 19.49 10.91 2.23
N PRO A 52 18.46 11.41 2.94
CA PRO A 52 18.48 11.52 4.40
C PRO A 52 18.70 10.17 5.09
N ALA A 53 18.12 9.10 4.55
CA ALA A 53 18.29 7.77 5.11
C ALA A 53 19.77 7.32 5.04
N TYR A 54 20.40 7.52 3.87
CA TYR A 54 21.83 7.32 3.67
C TYR A 54 22.65 8.15 4.67
N TYR A 55 22.37 9.45 4.78
CA TYR A 55 23.14 10.32 5.68
C TYR A 55 22.94 9.98 7.16
N SER A 56 21.74 9.56 7.55
CA SER A 56 21.49 9.06 8.91
C SER A 56 22.38 7.88 9.23
N LEU A 57 22.53 6.95 8.29
CA LEU A 57 23.40 5.79 8.46
C LEU A 57 24.87 6.22 8.52
N VAL A 58 25.31 7.08 7.60
CA VAL A 58 26.69 7.59 7.58
C VAL A 58 27.02 8.27 8.90
N PHE A 59 26.19 9.20 9.37
CA PHE A 59 26.41 9.94 10.62
C PHE A 59 26.29 9.05 11.86
N SER A 60 25.40 8.06 11.86
CA SER A 60 25.30 7.09 12.98
C SER A 60 26.53 6.18 13.10
N LEU A 61 27.33 6.07 12.03
CA LEU A 61 28.54 5.24 11.97
C LEU A 61 29.84 6.05 12.01
N ASP A 62 29.76 7.38 12.00
CA ASP A 62 30.93 8.27 12.00
C ASP A 62 31.30 8.65 13.45
N ASP A 63 32.46 8.19 13.91
CA ASP A 63 32.97 8.45 15.27
C ASP A 63 33.23 9.95 15.55
N GLU A 64 33.33 10.79 14.50
CA GLU A 64 33.46 12.24 14.66
C GLU A 64 32.12 12.94 14.92
N VAL A 65 30.98 12.29 14.63
CA VAL A 65 29.63 12.85 14.81
C VAL A 65 29.04 12.38 16.13
N VAL A 66 28.76 13.32 17.03
CA VAL A 66 28.16 13.07 18.35
C VAL A 66 26.65 12.97 18.24
N ASP A 67 26.04 13.89 17.49
CA ASP A 67 24.60 13.95 17.29
C ASP A 67 24.29 14.57 15.92
N PHE A 68 23.12 14.27 15.38
CA PHE A 68 22.66 14.87 14.14
C PHE A 68 21.13 15.01 14.08
N LYS A 69 20.66 16.02 13.36
CA LYS A 69 19.25 16.26 13.04
C LYS A 69 19.10 16.39 11.54
N MET A 70 17.98 15.90 11.01
CA MET A 70 17.66 16.06 9.60
C MET A 70 16.23 16.48 9.38
N SER A 71 16.02 17.27 8.33
CA SER A 71 14.71 17.62 7.83
C SER A 71 14.72 17.63 6.31
N THR A 72 13.57 17.31 5.72
CA THR A 72 13.34 17.39 4.27
C THR A 72 12.27 18.42 3.98
N ASN A 73 12.31 19.04 2.81
CA ASN A 73 11.34 20.06 2.39
C ASN A 73 11.23 21.23 3.40
N ASN A 74 12.37 21.65 3.97
CA ASN A 74 12.45 22.67 5.00
C ASN A 74 12.37 24.08 4.39
N ASN A 75 11.18 24.67 4.50
CA ASN A 75 10.85 25.98 3.90
C ASN A 75 11.66 27.15 4.46
N ASP A 76 12.25 26.98 5.65
CA ASP A 76 13.09 28.01 6.25
C ASP A 76 14.41 28.16 5.49
N MET A 77 14.84 27.10 4.78
CA MET A 77 16.03 27.10 3.93
C MET A 77 15.79 27.58 2.49
N GLY A 78 14.58 28.03 2.17
CA GLY A 78 14.25 28.64 0.88
C GLY A 78 14.41 27.66 -0.29
N ASP A 79 15.39 27.91 -1.16
CA ASP A 79 15.69 27.01 -2.29
C ASP A 79 16.70 25.91 -1.93
N PHE A 80 17.15 25.79 -0.68
CA PHE A 80 18.00 24.69 -0.21
C PHE A 80 17.23 23.81 0.76
N ASP A 81 16.02 23.45 0.35
CA ASP A 81 15.00 22.86 1.18
C ASP A 81 14.92 21.35 1.09
N ASP A 82 15.57 20.71 0.10
CA ASP A 82 15.38 19.27 -0.18
C ASP A 82 15.83 18.42 1.01
N VAL A 83 17.07 18.64 1.48
CA VAL A 83 17.63 17.97 2.66
C VAL A 83 18.44 18.96 3.48
N VAL A 84 18.13 19.07 4.76
CA VAL A 84 18.86 19.90 5.72
C VAL A 84 19.38 19.00 6.82
N MET A 85 20.69 19.04 7.06
CA MET A 85 21.37 18.22 8.06
C MET A 85 22.07 19.14 9.05
N GLU A 86 21.79 18.98 10.33
CA GLU A 86 22.53 19.61 11.42
C GLU A 86 23.37 18.53 12.07
N ILE A 87 24.67 18.72 12.20
CA ILE A 87 25.55 17.77 12.89
C ILE A 87 26.29 18.47 14.03
N GLU A 88 26.49 17.75 15.12
CA GLU A 88 27.38 18.10 16.22
C GLU A 88 28.58 17.18 16.16
N LEU A 89 29.78 17.77 16.07
CA LEU A 89 31.02 17.01 16.06
C LEU A 89 31.56 16.79 17.48
N ILE A 90 32.47 15.83 17.64
CA ILE A 90 33.13 15.51 18.92
C ILE A 90 33.94 16.68 19.51
N ASN A 91 34.35 17.64 18.68
CA ASN A 91 35.00 18.87 19.13
C ASN A 91 34.00 19.96 19.61
N GLY A 92 32.69 19.68 19.58
CA GLY A 92 31.60 20.60 19.94
C GLY A 92 31.20 21.57 18.84
N GLU A 93 31.78 21.47 17.63
CA GLU A 93 31.37 22.31 16.51
C GLU A 93 30.03 21.82 15.93
N HIS A 94 29.13 22.77 15.71
CA HIS A 94 27.87 22.52 15.03
C HIS A 94 27.92 23.03 13.58
N HIS A 95 27.47 22.21 12.65
CA HIS A 95 27.40 22.54 11.22
C HIS A 95 26.01 22.29 10.67
N VAL A 96 25.59 23.11 9.71
CA VAL A 96 24.31 22.94 8.99
C VAL A 96 24.59 22.81 7.51
N PHE A 97 24.15 21.71 6.90
CA PHE A 97 24.24 21.46 5.48
C PHE A 97 22.86 21.56 4.85
N ALA A 98 22.64 22.58 4.03
CA ALA A 98 21.38 22.80 3.32
C ALA A 98 21.57 22.42 1.85
N LEU A 99 20.99 21.29 1.44
CA LEU A 99 21.18 20.68 0.13
C LEU A 99 19.99 20.98 -0.78
N LYS A 100 20.29 21.41 -2.01
CA LYS A 100 19.40 21.27 -3.16
C LYS A 100 19.87 20.08 -3.99
N LEU A 101 19.04 19.06 -4.12
CA LEU A 101 19.30 17.88 -4.94
C LEU A 101 18.81 18.13 -6.37
N LYS A 102 19.61 17.71 -7.35
CA LYS A 102 19.28 17.83 -8.77
C LYS A 102 19.66 16.58 -9.54
N HIS A 103 18.65 15.78 -9.85
CA HIS A 103 18.81 14.62 -10.71
C HIS A 103 18.68 15.00 -12.20
N ILE A 104 19.81 15.31 -12.83
CA ILE A 104 19.96 15.57 -14.27
C ILE A 104 21.03 14.66 -14.84
N VAL A 105 20.76 14.04 -15.98
CA VAL A 105 21.71 13.14 -16.67
C VAL A 105 22.63 13.91 -17.64
N ARG A 106 22.22 15.11 -18.06
CA ARG A 106 22.89 15.91 -19.10
C ARG A 106 23.82 16.94 -18.48
N PRO A 107 25.03 17.17 -19.02
CA PRO A 107 25.92 18.22 -18.54
C PRO A 107 25.22 19.57 -18.39
N ILE A 108 25.51 20.26 -17.28
CA ILE A 108 24.99 21.59 -16.99
C ILE A 108 25.88 22.60 -17.71
N ALA A 109 25.35 23.24 -18.74
CA ALA A 109 26.04 24.34 -19.41
C ALA A 109 26.39 25.43 -18.39
N GLN A 110 27.65 25.88 -18.37
CA GLN A 110 28.13 26.87 -17.39
C GLN A 110 27.30 28.16 -17.43
N VAL A 111 26.82 28.53 -18.63
CA VAL A 111 25.92 29.68 -18.83
C VAL A 111 24.62 29.56 -18.03
N ASN A 112 24.12 28.36 -17.75
CA ASN A 112 22.90 28.16 -16.97
C ASN A 112 23.07 28.46 -15.48
N LEU A 113 24.31 28.39 -14.96
CA LEU A 113 24.60 28.82 -13.59
C LEU A 113 24.57 30.35 -13.47
N VAL A 114 25.14 31.03 -14.47
CA VAL A 114 25.32 32.50 -14.44
C VAL A 114 24.06 33.24 -14.88
N THR A 115 23.38 32.76 -15.91
CA THR A 115 22.19 33.42 -16.46
C THR A 115 20.96 33.18 -15.58
N ASN A 116 19.92 34.00 -15.75
CA ASN A 116 18.64 33.87 -15.02
C ASN A 116 17.81 32.64 -15.45
N ASN A 117 18.46 31.55 -15.87
CA ASN A 117 17.77 30.29 -16.11
C ASN A 117 17.22 29.76 -14.78
N LYS A 118 15.88 29.71 -14.65
CA LYS A 118 15.17 29.49 -13.38
C LYS A 118 15.58 28.21 -12.63
N LYS A 119 16.18 27.21 -13.31
CA LYS A 119 16.51 25.91 -12.71
C LYS A 119 17.85 25.89 -11.96
N PHE A 120 18.87 26.62 -12.43
CA PHE A 120 20.26 26.52 -11.93
C PHE A 120 20.91 27.87 -11.59
N SER A 121 20.14 28.96 -11.66
CA SER A 121 20.68 30.31 -11.50
C SER A 121 21.29 30.55 -10.11
N LEU A 122 22.56 30.95 -10.07
CA LEU A 122 23.23 31.41 -8.85
C LEU A 122 22.52 32.60 -8.21
N LYS A 123 21.91 33.47 -9.02
CA LYS A 123 21.09 34.59 -8.53
C LYS A 123 19.88 34.12 -7.71
N LYS A 124 19.27 33.01 -8.12
CA LYS A 124 18.17 32.38 -7.39
C LYS A 124 18.66 31.91 -6.00
N TYR A 125 19.77 31.18 -5.97
CA TYR A 125 20.36 30.66 -4.74
C TYR A 125 20.88 31.76 -3.81
N SER A 126 21.53 32.81 -4.32
CA SER A 126 21.92 34.00 -3.53
C SER A 126 20.70 34.68 -2.89
N LYS A 127 19.57 34.77 -3.60
CA LYS A 127 18.33 35.32 -3.02
C LYS A 127 17.82 34.45 -1.88
N ALA A 128 17.84 33.13 -2.04
CA ALA A 128 17.47 32.19 -0.98
C ALA A 128 18.39 32.35 0.24
N PHE A 129 19.71 32.36 0.02
CA PHE A 129 20.72 32.60 1.05
C PHE A 129 20.44 33.85 1.90
N LYS A 130 20.21 35.00 1.24
CA LYS A 130 19.91 36.27 1.95
C LYS A 130 18.65 36.16 2.82
N LYS A 131 17.65 35.42 2.35
CA LYS A 131 16.43 35.15 3.12
C LYS A 131 16.73 34.27 4.34
N VAL A 132 17.49 33.19 4.17
CA VAL A 132 17.90 32.29 5.28
C VAL A 132 18.70 33.09 6.31
N LYS A 133 19.69 33.88 5.90
CA LYS A 133 20.48 34.74 6.78
C LYS A 133 19.62 35.71 7.59
N THR A 134 18.67 36.36 6.93
CA THR A 134 17.74 37.30 7.59
C THR A 134 16.84 36.59 8.60
N ASN A 135 16.40 35.37 8.30
CA ASN A 135 15.56 34.57 9.19
C ASN A 135 16.35 34.03 10.38
N TYR A 136 17.57 33.55 10.15
CA TYR A 136 18.48 33.08 11.20
C TYR A 136 18.72 34.17 12.25
N GLY A 137 18.91 35.42 11.84
CA GLY A 137 19.03 36.54 12.78
C GLY A 137 17.77 36.83 13.63
N LYS A 138 16.61 36.28 13.25
CA LYS A 138 15.33 36.44 13.96
C LYS A 138 14.93 35.21 14.78
N SER A 139 15.39 34.03 14.41
CA SER A 139 15.02 32.74 15.02
C SER A 139 16.25 32.01 15.56
N GLN A 140 16.26 31.65 16.83
CA GLN A 140 17.30 30.77 17.42
C GLN A 140 17.03 29.28 17.15
N SER A 141 16.48 28.93 15.99
CA SER A 141 16.07 27.55 15.70
C SER A 141 17.25 26.60 15.46
N TYR A 142 18.44 27.12 15.16
CA TYR A 142 19.64 26.33 14.84
C TYR A 142 20.74 26.59 15.87
N SER A 143 21.42 25.53 16.32
CA SER A 143 22.54 25.65 17.27
C SER A 143 23.84 26.14 16.62
N ALA A 144 24.03 25.84 15.33
CA ALA A 144 25.22 26.26 14.59
C ALA A 144 25.26 27.77 14.38
N ALA A 145 26.46 28.34 14.47
CA ALA A 145 26.71 29.71 14.04
C ALA A 145 26.57 29.84 12.52
N PHE A 146 26.06 30.97 12.01
CA PHE A 146 25.75 31.12 10.59
C PHE A 146 26.96 30.90 9.66
N GLN A 147 28.18 31.18 10.12
CA GLN A 147 29.41 30.90 9.36
C GLN A 147 29.61 29.40 9.06
N ASN A 148 29.01 28.52 9.85
CA ASN A 148 29.06 27.06 9.71
C ASN A 148 27.90 26.49 8.88
N PHE A 149 27.15 27.36 8.17
CA PHE A 149 26.16 26.94 7.19
C PHE A 149 26.83 26.67 5.85
N HIS A 150 26.53 25.51 5.28
CA HIS A 150 27.03 25.04 4.00
C HIS A 150 25.86 24.91 3.04
N PHE A 151 25.83 25.74 2.00
CA PHE A 151 24.78 25.74 0.99
C PHE A 151 25.24 24.95 -0.23
N ILE A 152 24.62 23.80 -0.44
CA ILE A 152 25.11 22.80 -1.37
C ILE A 152 24.11 22.60 -2.50
N LEU A 153 24.54 22.86 -3.73
CA LEU A 153 23.87 22.33 -4.90
C LEU A 153 24.51 20.99 -5.24
N PHE A 154 23.77 19.89 -5.12
CA PHE A 154 24.27 18.56 -5.40
C PHE A 154 23.57 17.98 -6.62
N SER A 155 24.34 17.61 -7.64
CA SER A 155 23.81 17.03 -8.87
C SER A 155 24.58 15.79 -9.29
N ASN A 156 23.95 14.91 -10.06
CA ASN A 156 24.62 13.84 -10.80
C ASN A 156 25.23 14.33 -12.13
N SER A 157 24.93 15.56 -12.57
CA SER A 157 25.52 16.14 -13.79
C SER A 157 26.85 16.83 -13.56
N LEU A 158 27.74 16.75 -14.56
CA LEU A 158 28.96 17.55 -14.65
C LEU A 158 28.69 18.94 -15.25
N LEU A 159 29.63 19.86 -15.09
CA LEU A 159 29.65 21.10 -15.88
C LEU A 159 30.12 20.82 -17.31
N GLU A 160 29.48 21.48 -18.26
CA GLU A 160 29.99 21.53 -19.62
C GLU A 160 31.40 22.17 -19.61
N LYS A 161 32.34 21.58 -20.36
CA LYS A 161 33.76 21.99 -20.40
C LYS A 161 34.53 21.87 -19.07
N HIS A 162 34.15 20.94 -18.20
CA HIS A 162 34.85 20.75 -16.91
C HIS A 162 36.36 20.42 -17.04
N GLU A 163 36.81 19.86 -18.17
CA GLU A 163 38.23 19.57 -18.41
C GLU A 163 39.08 20.85 -18.51
N GLU A 164 38.47 21.98 -18.93
CA GLU A 164 39.13 23.28 -19.04
C GLU A 164 39.27 23.99 -17.68
N ILE A 165 38.50 23.57 -16.66
CA ILE A 165 38.56 24.16 -15.32
C ILE A 165 39.64 23.42 -14.52
N GLY A 166 40.76 24.10 -14.24
CA GLY A 166 41.82 23.61 -13.38
C GLY A 166 41.58 23.83 -11.88
N GLU A 167 42.64 23.65 -11.09
CA GLU A 167 42.69 24.03 -9.66
C GLU A 167 42.79 25.56 -9.47
N ASP A 168 43.28 26.26 -10.50
CA ASP A 168 43.33 27.72 -10.53
C ASP A 168 41.96 28.34 -10.86
N TRP A 169 41.74 29.55 -10.35
CA TRP A 169 40.55 30.35 -10.66
C TRP A 169 40.50 30.66 -12.14
N SER A 170 39.57 30.00 -12.83
CA SER A 170 39.34 30.20 -14.25
C SER A 170 38.14 31.11 -14.42
N LYS A 171 38.28 32.14 -15.27
CA LYS A 171 37.14 33.00 -15.60
C LYS A 171 36.10 32.17 -16.33
N LEU A 172 34.88 32.17 -15.80
CA LEU A 172 33.78 31.48 -16.44
C LEU A 172 33.46 32.34 -17.67
N GLU A 173 33.72 31.81 -18.86
CA GLU A 173 33.39 32.45 -20.13
C GLU A 173 32.16 31.76 -20.71
N PRO A 174 30.95 32.02 -20.17
CA PRO A 174 29.76 31.36 -20.65
C PRO A 174 29.48 31.79 -22.09
N PHE A 175 29.27 30.81 -22.97
CA PHE A 175 28.79 31.06 -24.33
C PHE A 175 27.29 30.75 -24.38
N ALA A 176 26.50 31.65 -24.93
CA ALA A 176 25.12 31.37 -25.37
C ALA A 176 25.00 31.77 -26.83
N ASP A 177 24.43 30.90 -27.66
CA ASP A 177 24.18 31.16 -29.09
C ASP A 177 25.44 31.67 -29.83
N GLY A 178 26.60 31.11 -29.49
CA GLY A 178 27.90 31.47 -30.07
C GLY A 178 28.48 32.80 -29.61
N LYS A 179 27.85 33.49 -28.64
CA LYS A 179 28.35 34.76 -28.07
C LYS A 179 28.83 34.55 -26.64
N LYS A 180 30.01 35.10 -26.35
CA LYS A 180 30.57 35.19 -25.00
C LYS A 180 29.73 36.15 -24.17
N ILE A 181 29.25 35.69 -23.03
CA ILE A 181 28.57 36.49 -22.01
C ILE A 181 29.62 36.93 -21.00
N ASP A 182 29.74 38.24 -20.80
CA ASP A 182 30.64 38.77 -19.78
C ASP A 182 30.10 38.43 -18.39
N SER A 183 30.95 37.80 -17.58
CA SER A 183 30.61 37.37 -16.22
C SER A 183 31.78 37.67 -15.31
N ASP A 184 31.49 38.33 -14.18
CA ASP A 184 32.44 38.49 -13.09
C ASP A 184 32.57 37.21 -12.25
N ILE A 185 32.01 36.08 -12.68
CA ILE A 185 32.03 34.84 -11.90
C ILE A 185 33.26 34.01 -12.29
N LEU A 186 34.03 33.63 -11.27
CA LEU A 186 35.18 32.75 -11.40
C LEU A 186 34.82 31.40 -10.80
N ILE A 187 35.32 30.33 -11.41
CA ILE A 187 35.11 28.95 -10.95
C ILE A 187 36.45 28.22 -10.90
N ARG A 188 36.60 27.35 -9.90
CA ARG A 188 37.74 26.42 -9.82
C ARG A 188 37.30 25.07 -9.31
N LYS A 189 38.07 24.03 -9.65
CA LYS A 189 38.00 22.75 -8.96
C LYS A 189 38.59 22.88 -7.56
N PHE A 190 38.07 22.10 -6.63
CA PHE A 190 38.50 22.14 -5.23
C PHE A 190 38.36 20.78 -4.56
N ASP A 191 39.49 20.14 -4.24
CA ASP A 191 39.47 18.75 -3.77
C ASP A 191 39.32 18.58 -2.26
N ASP A 192 39.80 19.56 -1.47
CA ASP A 192 39.84 19.53 0.00
C ASP A 192 38.75 20.40 0.63
N CYS A 193 37.53 19.87 0.70
CA CYS A 193 36.44 20.51 1.42
C CYS A 193 35.91 19.63 2.55
N PHE A 194 35.61 20.28 3.68
CA PHE A 194 35.07 19.65 4.88
C PHE A 194 33.75 18.92 4.59
N GLU A 195 32.93 19.45 3.69
CA GLU A 195 31.64 18.84 3.36
C GLU A 195 31.80 17.52 2.59
N LYS A 196 32.92 17.30 1.90
CA LYS A 196 33.12 16.12 1.03
C LYS A 196 33.01 14.80 1.80
N LYS A 197 33.52 14.74 3.04
CA LYS A 197 33.43 13.54 3.87
C LYS A 197 32.00 13.15 4.24
N PHE A 198 31.07 14.10 4.16
CA PHE A 198 29.67 13.92 4.52
C PHE A 198 28.73 13.83 3.33
N LEU A 199 29.23 13.78 2.08
CA LEU A 199 28.39 13.78 0.88
C LEU A 199 28.39 12.41 0.18
N ASN A 200 27.24 12.10 -0.43
CA ASN A 200 26.96 10.82 -1.08
C ASN A 200 27.48 10.74 -2.53
N PHE A 201 28.78 10.52 -2.73
CA PHE A 201 29.39 10.35 -4.06
C PHE A 201 29.30 8.91 -4.59
N GLY A 202 29.20 8.75 -5.92
CA GLY A 202 29.24 7.44 -6.62
C GLY A 202 30.56 6.66 -6.44
N GLU A 203 30.49 5.33 -6.56
CA GLU A 203 31.61 4.40 -6.31
C GLU A 203 32.78 4.54 -7.29
N THR A 204 32.52 5.04 -8.50
CA THR A 204 33.44 4.86 -9.64
C THR A 204 34.28 6.07 -10.01
N ASP A 205 34.12 7.23 -9.36
CA ASP A 205 34.98 8.39 -9.59
C ASP A 205 34.78 9.44 -8.49
N SER A 206 35.86 10.08 -8.05
CA SER A 206 35.81 11.27 -7.20
C SER A 206 34.89 12.32 -7.82
N GLY A 207 33.73 12.58 -7.21
CA GLY A 207 32.89 13.70 -7.59
C GLY A 207 33.74 14.97 -7.66
N ILE A 208 33.49 15.79 -8.68
CA ILE A 208 34.20 17.06 -8.83
C ILE A 208 33.43 18.11 -8.05
N ASN A 209 34.15 18.82 -7.18
CA ASN A 209 33.59 19.92 -6.42
C ASN A 209 34.07 21.23 -7.02
N TYR A 210 33.14 22.18 -7.14
CA TYR A 210 33.43 23.50 -7.66
C TYR A 210 33.19 24.54 -6.58
N LYS A 211 34.18 25.42 -6.40
CA LYS A 211 34.00 26.68 -5.67
C LYS A 211 33.81 27.80 -6.68
N ILE A 212 32.95 28.74 -6.31
CA ILE A 212 32.56 29.88 -7.14
C ILE A 212 32.92 31.14 -6.36
N LYS A 213 33.45 32.16 -7.03
CA LYS A 213 33.63 33.49 -6.44
C LYS A 213 33.30 34.59 -7.44
N CYS A 214 33.13 35.81 -6.94
CA CYS A 214 33.06 37.00 -7.76
C CYS A 214 34.46 37.58 -7.97
N GLU A 215 34.76 38.08 -9.16
CA GLU A 215 35.99 38.80 -9.52
C GLU A 215 36.05 40.17 -8.81
N LYS A 216 34.88 40.77 -8.55
CA LYS A 216 34.77 42.04 -7.82
C LYS A 216 34.78 41.79 -6.31
N GLU A 217 35.89 42.15 -5.67
CA GLU A 217 36.02 42.16 -4.22
C GLU A 217 34.97 43.09 -3.58
N GLY A 218 34.37 42.67 -2.47
CA GLY A 218 33.28 43.42 -1.80
C GLY A 218 31.92 43.29 -2.48
N SER A 219 31.73 42.31 -3.37
CA SER A 219 30.42 42.10 -3.99
C SER A 219 29.37 41.73 -2.92
N PRO A 220 28.09 42.17 -3.05
CA PRO A 220 27.02 41.81 -2.11
C PRO A 220 26.73 40.30 -1.99
N ASP A 221 27.33 39.49 -2.85
CA ASP A 221 27.17 38.03 -2.91
C ASP A 221 28.44 37.29 -2.47
N GLU A 222 29.50 37.99 -2.06
CA GLU A 222 30.79 37.39 -1.66
C GLU A 222 30.62 36.39 -0.52
N GLU A 223 29.85 36.74 0.50
CA GLU A 223 29.56 35.85 1.62
C GLU A 223 28.80 34.58 1.19
N PHE A 224 27.82 34.72 0.27
CA PHE A 224 27.11 33.57 -0.30
C PHE A 224 28.09 32.64 -1.00
N PHE A 225 28.98 33.18 -1.83
CA PHE A 225 29.97 32.39 -2.56
C PHE A 225 30.97 31.68 -1.65
N ASN A 226 31.31 32.25 -0.48
CA ASN A 226 32.16 31.58 0.51
C ASN A 226 31.50 30.35 1.13
N GLN A 227 30.17 30.35 1.27
CA GLN A 227 29.38 29.27 1.88
C GLN A 227 28.69 28.35 0.86
N PHE A 228 28.73 28.71 -0.43
CA PHE A 228 28.12 27.94 -1.50
C PHE A 228 29.13 27.00 -2.17
N SER A 229 28.70 25.76 -2.38
CA SER A 229 29.49 24.72 -3.03
C SER A 229 28.63 24.01 -4.07
N PHE A 230 29.21 23.73 -5.25
CA PHE A 230 28.56 22.91 -6.27
C PHE A 230 29.24 21.55 -6.39
N TYR A 231 28.50 20.50 -6.10
CA TYR A 231 28.96 19.12 -6.09
C TYR A 231 28.34 18.32 -7.24
N THR A 232 29.14 17.43 -7.82
CA THR A 232 28.73 16.58 -8.95
C THR A 232 28.84 15.09 -8.61
N LYS A 233 28.32 14.21 -9.48
CA LYS A 233 28.34 12.74 -9.33
C LYS A 233 27.66 12.23 -8.05
N GLN A 234 26.55 12.85 -7.70
CA GLN A 234 25.64 12.34 -6.69
C GLN A 234 25.21 10.89 -7.01
N LYS A 235 25.22 9.98 -6.01
CA LYS A 235 24.71 8.60 -6.18
C LYS A 235 23.29 8.59 -6.73
N THR A 236 23.01 7.70 -7.66
CA THR A 236 21.65 7.40 -8.13
C THR A 236 20.82 6.75 -7.03
N ALA A 237 19.49 6.72 -7.20
CA ALA A 237 18.59 5.97 -6.31
C ALA A 237 19.04 4.51 -6.20
N LYS A 238 19.37 3.87 -7.33
CA LYS A 238 19.86 2.49 -7.37
C LYS A 238 21.17 2.28 -6.61
N GLU A 239 22.13 3.20 -6.72
CA GLU A 239 23.39 3.13 -5.95
C GLU A 239 23.16 3.41 -4.45
N THR A 240 22.14 4.19 -4.11
CA THR A 240 21.75 4.47 -2.72
C THR A 240 20.91 3.34 -2.13
N GLU A 241 20.12 2.63 -2.92
CA GLU A 241 19.43 1.40 -2.52
C GLU A 241 20.43 0.24 -2.35
N ALA A 242 21.44 0.18 -3.21
CA ALA A 242 22.50 -0.81 -3.19
C ALA A 242 23.57 -0.54 -2.12
N ILE A 243 23.27 0.22 -1.05
CA ILE A 243 24.13 0.29 0.13
C ILE A 243 24.26 -1.13 0.69
N LYS A 244 25.26 -1.84 0.20
CA LYS A 244 25.84 -2.97 0.90
C LYS A 244 26.32 -2.38 2.21
N LEU A 245 25.81 -2.89 3.32
CA LEU A 245 26.27 -2.66 4.69
C LEU A 245 27.73 -3.13 4.92
N CYS A 246 28.54 -3.19 3.86
CA CYS A 246 29.80 -3.91 3.77
C CYS A 246 30.88 -3.00 3.15
N ASP A 247 31.17 -1.85 3.74
CA ASP A 247 32.56 -1.53 4.02
C ASP A 247 32.72 -0.36 4.99
N THR A 248 33.30 -0.63 6.14
CA THR A 248 33.81 0.40 7.07
C THR A 248 34.88 -0.31 7.91
N ASN A 249 36.09 -0.32 7.37
CA ASN A 249 37.37 -0.22 8.08
C ASN A 249 37.46 -0.83 9.50
N GLY A 250 37.12 -2.11 9.63
CA GLY A 250 37.70 -2.99 10.64
C GLY A 250 37.46 -2.67 12.12
N ARG A 251 36.52 -1.78 12.50
CA ARG A 251 36.21 -1.54 13.92
C ARG A 251 34.71 -1.42 14.20
N LYS A 252 34.21 -2.52 14.79
CA LYS A 252 33.04 -2.70 15.67
C LYS A 252 31.61 -2.62 15.09
N LYS A 253 31.05 -3.84 15.08
CA LYS A 253 29.65 -4.30 15.24
C LYS A 253 28.61 -3.65 14.32
N LYS A 254 28.51 -4.27 13.15
CA LYS A 254 27.50 -4.04 12.11
C LYS A 254 26.33 -4.98 12.38
N PHE A 255 25.14 -4.42 12.48
CA PHE A 255 23.90 -5.17 12.54
C PHE A 255 23.49 -5.53 11.11
N LEU A 256 23.19 -6.80 10.83
CA LEU A 256 22.55 -7.20 9.58
C LEU A 256 21.11 -7.65 9.88
N LEU A 257 20.18 -7.06 9.16
CA LEU A 257 18.78 -7.43 9.10
C LEU A 257 18.61 -8.28 7.84
N LEU A 258 18.40 -9.58 8.00
CA LEU A 258 18.45 -10.53 6.88
C LEU A 258 17.19 -11.36 6.79
N GLU A 259 16.67 -11.42 5.58
CA GLU A 259 15.77 -12.47 5.13
C GLU A 259 16.61 -13.75 4.90
N GLU A 260 16.07 -14.91 5.30
CA GLU A 260 16.79 -16.16 5.64
C GLU A 260 17.69 -16.83 4.58
N THR A 261 17.92 -16.26 3.40
CA THR A 261 18.54 -17.03 2.31
C THR A 261 20.03 -16.73 2.08
N ASN A 262 20.86 -17.67 2.54
CA ASN A 262 22.29 -17.87 2.23
C ASN A 262 23.28 -16.81 2.75
N LEU A 263 23.74 -17.03 3.99
CA LEU A 263 24.95 -16.42 4.51
C LEU A 263 26.09 -17.43 4.59
N GLU A 264 26.93 -17.45 3.56
CA GLU A 264 28.28 -17.99 3.71
C GLU A 264 29.15 -16.94 4.44
N ASP A 265 29.77 -17.35 5.55
CA ASP A 265 30.76 -16.63 6.36
C ASP A 265 30.32 -15.32 7.05
N THR A 266 29.51 -15.44 8.11
CA THR A 266 29.08 -14.32 9.00
C THR A 266 29.55 -14.44 10.45
N SER A 267 30.67 -15.13 10.67
CA SER A 267 31.22 -15.44 12.00
C SER A 267 31.45 -14.21 12.90
N ASP A 268 31.69 -13.03 12.31
CA ASP A 268 31.95 -11.79 13.03
C ASP A 268 30.73 -10.86 13.21
N TRP A 269 29.54 -11.26 12.74
CA TRP A 269 28.37 -10.38 12.68
C TRP A 269 27.39 -10.65 13.83
N THR A 270 26.79 -9.60 14.39
CA THR A 270 25.61 -9.74 15.25
C THR A 270 24.39 -9.72 14.34
N ILE A 271 23.90 -10.90 14.00
CA ILE A 271 22.73 -11.06 13.14
C ILE A 271 21.49 -11.00 14.04
N PHE A 272 20.54 -10.17 13.64
CA PHE A 272 19.19 -10.21 14.20
C PHE A 272 18.35 -11.08 13.28
N ARG A 273 17.93 -12.25 13.77
CA ARG A 273 17.03 -13.16 13.07
C ARG A 273 15.63 -13.08 13.65
N ASN A 274 15.57 -13.00 14.98
CA ASN A 274 14.32 -12.94 15.72
C ASN A 274 14.44 -12.01 16.93
N LEU A 275 13.31 -11.82 17.61
CA LEU A 275 13.20 -10.95 18.77
C LEU A 275 14.13 -11.37 19.93
N SER A 276 14.57 -12.64 19.98
CA SER A 276 15.47 -13.15 21.03
C SER A 276 16.87 -12.55 20.94
N ASP A 277 17.35 -12.28 19.73
CA ASP A 277 18.67 -11.69 19.49
C ASP A 277 18.77 -10.28 20.08
N LEU A 278 17.62 -9.60 20.25
CA LEU A 278 17.50 -8.27 20.82
C LEU A 278 17.49 -8.24 22.34
N ARG A 279 17.38 -9.38 23.04
CA ARG A 279 17.37 -9.41 24.52
C ARG A 279 18.62 -8.80 25.16
N SER A 280 19.76 -8.94 24.49
CA SER A 280 21.04 -8.34 24.93
C SER A 280 21.01 -6.80 24.89
N ALA A 281 20.17 -6.22 24.02
CA ALA A 281 19.91 -4.79 23.92
C ALA A 281 18.64 -4.42 24.72
N THR A 282 18.69 -4.57 26.05
CA THR A 282 17.54 -4.48 26.97
C THR A 282 16.63 -3.27 26.74
N ASN A 283 17.21 -2.07 26.54
CA ASN A 283 16.43 -0.87 26.29
C ASN A 283 15.58 -0.98 25.02
N PHE A 284 16.19 -1.47 23.94
CA PHE A 284 15.54 -1.60 22.64
C PHE A 284 14.45 -2.69 22.65
N TYR A 285 14.77 -3.87 23.21
CA TYR A 285 13.81 -4.95 23.41
C TYR A 285 12.59 -4.49 24.23
N ASN A 286 12.82 -3.74 25.30
CA ASN A 286 11.73 -3.21 26.13
C ASN A 286 10.87 -2.19 25.37
N VAL A 287 11.48 -1.33 24.56
CA VAL A 287 10.73 -0.37 23.73
C VAL A 287 9.88 -1.10 22.69
N LEU A 288 10.44 -2.08 21.97
CA LEU A 288 9.69 -2.86 21.00
C LEU A 288 8.51 -3.59 21.64
N THR A 289 8.76 -4.36 22.70
CA THR A 289 7.71 -5.15 23.36
C THR A 289 6.59 -4.29 23.97
N GLN A 290 6.90 -3.06 24.39
CA GLN A 290 5.90 -2.13 24.96
C GLN A 290 5.14 -1.31 23.92
N ARG A 291 5.67 -1.15 22.70
CA ARG A 291 5.07 -0.30 21.66
C ARG A 291 4.39 -1.09 20.55
N LEU A 292 4.98 -2.22 20.17
CA LEU A 292 4.40 -3.06 19.13
C LEU A 292 3.11 -3.69 19.63
N SER A 293 2.16 -3.82 18.71
CA SER A 293 0.90 -4.49 18.96
C SER A 293 0.59 -5.46 17.84
N VAL A 294 -0.14 -6.49 18.18
CA VAL A 294 -0.53 -7.57 17.27
C VAL A 294 -2.01 -7.84 17.41
N SER A 295 -2.70 -8.02 16.28
CA SER A 295 -4.08 -8.46 16.25
C SER A 295 -4.14 -9.94 15.97
N VAL A 296 -4.87 -10.69 16.80
CA VAL A 296 -5.11 -12.12 16.63
C VAL A 296 -6.55 -12.29 16.12
N GLN A 297 -6.71 -12.84 14.91
CA GLN A 297 -7.98 -13.12 14.26
C GLN A 297 -8.94 -11.91 14.24
N GLY A 298 -8.42 -10.72 13.87
CA GLY A 298 -9.22 -9.50 13.76
C GLY A 298 -9.75 -8.94 15.08
N ARG A 299 -9.30 -9.45 16.24
CA ARG A 299 -9.60 -8.87 17.57
C ARG A 299 -8.86 -7.54 17.77
N LEU A 300 -9.22 -6.83 18.84
CA LEU A 300 -8.47 -5.66 19.32
C LEU A 300 -6.99 -6.02 19.45
N SER A 301 -6.09 -5.13 19.00
CA SER A 301 -4.66 -5.42 19.11
C SER A 301 -4.25 -5.46 20.58
N ILE A 302 -3.42 -6.43 20.91
CA ILE A 302 -2.77 -6.57 22.21
C ILE A 302 -1.31 -6.15 22.09
N LEU A 303 -0.70 -5.68 23.18
CA LEU A 303 0.71 -5.33 23.16
C LEU A 303 1.56 -6.60 22.98
N LEU A 304 2.68 -6.49 22.27
CA LEU A 304 3.60 -7.61 22.08
C LEU A 304 4.07 -8.19 23.42
N LYS A 305 4.33 -7.33 24.42
CA LYS A 305 4.64 -7.77 25.79
C LYS A 305 3.57 -8.68 26.39
N GLU A 306 2.29 -8.41 26.14
CA GLU A 306 1.18 -9.22 26.65
C GLU A 306 1.15 -10.59 25.96
N LEU A 307 1.39 -10.63 24.64
CA LEU A 307 1.52 -11.90 23.90
C LEU A 307 2.68 -12.74 24.45
N LEU A 308 3.83 -12.13 24.72
CA LEU A 308 5.01 -12.81 25.28
C LEU A 308 4.82 -13.28 26.73
N GLN A 309 3.89 -12.68 27.49
CA GLN A 309 3.49 -13.19 28.81
C GLN A 309 2.68 -14.48 28.71
N ILE A 310 2.03 -14.72 27.57
CA ILE A 310 1.36 -15.99 27.30
C ILE A 310 2.44 -17.06 27.12
N ASP A 311 3.46 -16.84 26.30
CA ASP A 311 4.62 -17.72 26.21
C ASP A 311 5.88 -16.98 25.78
N GLU A 312 6.92 -17.15 26.59
CA GLU A 312 8.22 -16.55 26.36
C GLU A 312 8.95 -17.18 25.16
N SER A 313 8.59 -18.42 24.79
CA SER A 313 9.17 -19.12 23.64
C SER A 313 8.95 -18.39 22.32
N LEU A 314 7.86 -17.62 22.20
CA LEU A 314 7.50 -16.81 21.03
C LEU A 314 8.58 -15.76 20.69
N VAL A 315 9.42 -15.39 21.65
CA VAL A 315 10.55 -14.50 21.40
C VAL A 315 11.54 -15.07 20.38
N ASN A 316 11.63 -16.40 20.26
CA ASN A 316 12.50 -17.05 19.27
C ASN A 316 11.83 -17.19 17.91
N THR A 317 10.51 -17.00 17.85
CA THR A 317 9.68 -17.25 16.67
C THR A 317 9.38 -15.97 15.90
N ILE A 318 9.19 -14.87 16.62
CA ILE A 318 8.93 -13.57 16.02
C ILE A 318 10.20 -13.13 15.31
N THR A 319 10.23 -13.31 14.00
CA THR A 319 11.30 -12.87 13.13
C THR A 319 11.21 -11.36 12.92
N ILE A 320 12.14 -10.83 12.16
CA ILE A 320 12.12 -9.41 11.85
C ILE A 320 11.00 -9.05 10.88
N GLU A 321 10.61 -9.97 10.00
CA GLU A 321 9.49 -9.74 9.10
C GLU A 321 8.23 -9.41 9.90
N GLU A 322 7.90 -10.21 10.92
CA GLU A 322 6.74 -9.92 11.76
C GLU A 322 6.90 -8.63 12.57
N ILE A 323 8.11 -8.29 13.03
CA ILE A 323 8.38 -7.00 13.71
C ILE A 323 8.08 -5.82 12.77
N VAL A 324 8.49 -5.90 11.51
CA VAL A 324 8.21 -4.88 10.49
C VAL A 324 6.71 -4.80 10.22
N LEU A 325 6.04 -5.93 10.01
CA LEU A 325 4.58 -5.95 9.82
C LEU A 325 3.83 -5.37 11.03
N MET A 326 4.34 -5.59 12.26
CA MET A 326 3.75 -5.04 13.49
C MET A 326 3.92 -3.52 13.56
N LEU A 327 5.07 -2.99 13.13
CA LEU A 327 5.30 -1.54 13.05
C LEU A 327 4.33 -0.87 12.07
N ASP A 328 4.00 -1.56 10.98
CA ASP A 328 3.05 -1.09 9.96
C ASP A 328 1.60 -1.20 10.43
N GLY A 329 1.34 -1.88 11.55
CA GLY A 329 0.00 -2.20 12.04
C GLY A 329 -0.75 -3.14 11.08
N THR A 330 -0.04 -3.84 10.20
CA THR A 330 -0.62 -4.79 9.23
C THR A 330 -0.48 -6.24 9.67
N PHE A 331 0.35 -6.51 10.68
CA PHE A 331 0.53 -7.86 11.20
C PHE A 331 -0.75 -8.40 11.84
N LEU A 332 -1.24 -9.50 11.28
CA LEU A 332 -2.45 -10.20 11.68
C LEU A 332 -2.10 -11.68 11.86
N ILE A 333 -2.30 -12.20 13.08
CA ILE A 333 -2.18 -13.63 13.33
C ILE A 333 -3.52 -14.28 13.00
N GLY A 334 -3.58 -15.03 11.89
CA GLY A 334 -4.80 -15.64 11.35
C GLY A 334 -5.53 -14.76 10.33
N ASP A 335 -6.77 -15.14 10.00
CA ASP A 335 -7.51 -14.48 8.92
C ASP A 335 -7.89 -13.03 9.23
N ASP A 336 -7.76 -12.17 8.22
CA ASP A 336 -8.34 -10.82 8.23
C ASP A 336 -9.86 -10.94 8.05
N CYS A 337 -10.60 -11.13 9.14
CA CYS A 337 -12.06 -11.29 9.11
C CYS A 337 -12.80 -10.09 8.48
N LYS A 338 -12.14 -8.94 8.28
CA LYS A 338 -12.73 -7.79 7.56
C LYS A 338 -12.63 -7.93 6.05
N LYS A 339 -11.63 -8.65 5.55
CA LYS A 339 -11.41 -8.88 4.11
C LYS A 339 -11.92 -10.25 3.67
N HIS A 340 -11.79 -11.25 4.52
CA HIS A 340 -12.18 -12.63 4.26
C HIS A 340 -13.25 -12.99 5.27
N PHE A 341 -14.51 -12.92 4.84
CA PHE A 341 -15.57 -13.58 5.61
C PHE A 341 -15.25 -15.08 5.63
N PRO A 342 -15.53 -15.78 6.75
CA PRO A 342 -15.43 -17.23 6.77
C PRO A 342 -16.22 -17.80 5.59
N LYS A 343 -15.61 -18.72 4.83
CA LYS A 343 -16.33 -19.42 3.76
C LYS A 343 -17.53 -20.14 4.38
N TYR A 344 -18.66 -20.20 3.68
CA TYR A 344 -19.84 -20.88 4.21
C TYR A 344 -19.56 -22.38 4.33
N TYR A 345 -19.72 -22.90 5.55
CA TYR A 345 -19.40 -24.30 5.89
C TYR A 345 -20.62 -25.22 5.87
N VAL A 346 -21.83 -24.63 5.88
CA VAL A 346 -23.08 -25.34 5.65
C VAL A 346 -23.43 -25.14 4.18
N PRO A 347 -23.65 -26.21 3.39
CA PRO A 347 -24.16 -26.10 2.03
C PRO A 347 -25.48 -25.34 2.06
N ARG A 348 -25.42 -24.05 1.72
CA ARG A 348 -26.62 -23.25 1.57
C ARG A 348 -27.08 -23.43 0.14
N GLN A 349 -28.35 -23.74 -0.02
CA GLN A 349 -28.99 -23.55 -1.31
C GLN A 349 -29.23 -22.06 -1.44
N VAL A 350 -28.29 -21.37 -2.08
CA VAL A 350 -28.49 -19.97 -2.46
C VAL A 350 -29.27 -20.00 -3.77
N PRO A 351 -30.45 -19.35 -3.85
CA PRO A 351 -31.17 -19.27 -5.10
C PRO A 351 -30.27 -18.55 -6.11
N LYS A 352 -30.06 -19.18 -7.27
CA LYS A 352 -29.54 -18.46 -8.43
C LYS A 352 -30.49 -17.29 -8.66
N ILE A 353 -29.94 -16.10 -8.85
CA ILE A 353 -30.75 -14.99 -9.36
C ILE A 353 -30.98 -15.28 -10.84
N LEU A 354 -32.03 -16.06 -11.10
CA LEU A 354 -32.49 -16.38 -12.44
C LEU A 354 -33.44 -15.31 -12.92
N ILE A 355 -33.21 -14.83 -14.13
CA ILE A 355 -34.05 -13.83 -14.78
C ILE A 355 -34.50 -14.31 -16.17
N ASN A 356 -35.67 -13.87 -16.60
CA ASN A 356 -36.19 -14.16 -17.94
C ASN A 356 -35.74 -13.09 -18.94
N ASN A 357 -35.69 -13.39 -20.25
CA ASN A 357 -35.38 -12.41 -21.30
C ASN A 357 -36.30 -11.18 -21.25
N GLU A 358 -37.55 -11.35 -20.80
CA GLU A 358 -38.51 -10.26 -20.61
C GLU A 358 -37.93 -9.13 -19.76
N ILE A 359 -37.18 -9.44 -18.69
CA ILE A 359 -36.56 -8.40 -17.86
C ILE A 359 -35.50 -7.60 -18.63
N ILE A 360 -34.74 -8.31 -19.47
CA ILE A 360 -33.68 -7.71 -20.30
C ILE A 360 -34.32 -6.81 -21.34
N ASP A 361 -35.52 -7.13 -21.82
CA ASP A 361 -36.29 -6.33 -22.76
C ASP A 361 -37.04 -5.16 -22.09
N GLU A 362 -37.40 -5.25 -20.80
CA GLU A 362 -38.14 -4.22 -20.05
C GLU A 362 -37.25 -3.15 -19.38
N LEU A 363 -36.15 -3.51 -18.69
CA LEU A 363 -35.36 -2.57 -17.88
C LEU A 363 -34.42 -1.70 -18.73
N ASP A 364 -34.26 -0.39 -18.47
CA ASP A 364 -33.34 0.48 -19.24
C ASP A 364 -31.84 0.28 -18.88
N ASP A 365 -31.53 -0.78 -18.15
CA ASP A 365 -30.17 -1.16 -17.79
C ASP A 365 -29.39 -1.78 -18.95
N LEU A 366 -28.06 -1.80 -18.83
CA LEU A 366 -27.18 -2.44 -19.80
C LEU A 366 -26.92 -3.88 -19.40
N PHE A 367 -27.25 -4.82 -20.29
CA PHE A 367 -26.97 -6.24 -20.08
C PHE A 367 -25.80 -6.72 -20.95
N VAL A 368 -24.84 -7.37 -20.30
CA VAL A 368 -23.79 -8.16 -20.93
C VAL A 368 -24.18 -9.63 -20.76
N VAL A 369 -24.48 -10.31 -21.85
CA VAL A 369 -24.95 -11.71 -21.87
C VAL A 369 -23.81 -12.61 -22.34
N SER A 370 -23.30 -13.44 -21.44
CA SER A 370 -22.37 -14.50 -21.77
C SER A 370 -23.10 -15.77 -22.21
N TYR A 371 -22.60 -16.43 -23.25
CA TYR A 371 -23.21 -17.64 -23.78
C TYR A 371 -22.16 -18.62 -24.31
N SER A 372 -22.50 -19.90 -24.36
CA SER A 372 -21.63 -20.97 -24.87
C SER A 372 -21.65 -21.04 -26.39
N ASP A 373 -20.66 -21.71 -26.98
CA ASP A 373 -20.46 -21.77 -28.43
C ASP A 373 -21.57 -22.48 -29.19
N ASP A 374 -22.31 -23.35 -28.52
CA ASP A 374 -23.34 -24.21 -29.10
C ASP A 374 -24.73 -23.55 -29.19
N VAL A 375 -24.88 -22.31 -28.73
CA VAL A 375 -26.16 -21.59 -28.76
C VAL A 375 -26.30 -20.86 -30.09
N ASP A 376 -26.82 -21.58 -31.09
CA ASP A 376 -27.22 -20.97 -32.35
C ASP A 376 -28.37 -19.97 -32.11
N ASN A 377 -28.27 -18.81 -32.75
CA ASN A 377 -29.34 -17.81 -32.79
C ASN A 377 -29.71 -17.14 -31.46
N ILE A 378 -28.80 -17.01 -30.49
CA ILE A 378 -29.09 -16.29 -29.22
C ILE A 378 -29.69 -14.88 -29.43
N TYR A 379 -29.33 -14.22 -30.52
CA TYR A 379 -29.85 -12.89 -30.88
C TYR A 379 -31.37 -12.87 -31.13
N THR A 380 -32.02 -14.01 -31.41
CA THR A 380 -33.49 -14.06 -31.58
C THR A 380 -34.24 -14.04 -30.26
N ASN A 381 -33.54 -14.19 -29.13
CA ASN A 381 -34.14 -14.18 -27.79
C ASN A 381 -34.39 -12.77 -27.25
N PHE A 382 -33.93 -11.72 -27.93
CA PHE A 382 -34.06 -10.33 -27.48
C PHE A 382 -34.93 -9.51 -28.42
N CYS A 383 -35.81 -8.68 -27.88
CA CYS A 383 -36.56 -7.69 -28.64
C CYS A 383 -35.75 -6.40 -28.88
N VAL A 384 -34.60 -6.26 -28.22
CA VAL A 384 -33.68 -5.13 -28.34
C VAL A 384 -32.49 -5.40 -29.26
N ASN A 385 -31.74 -4.36 -29.61
CA ASN A 385 -30.55 -4.51 -30.46
C ASN A 385 -29.47 -5.33 -29.74
N THR A 386 -28.66 -6.09 -30.48
CA THR A 386 -27.54 -6.86 -29.91
C THR A 386 -26.21 -6.47 -30.54
N VAL A 387 -25.13 -6.50 -29.77
CA VAL A 387 -23.76 -6.22 -30.23
C VAL A 387 -22.76 -7.24 -29.68
N ASP A 388 -21.83 -7.71 -30.51
CA ASP A 388 -20.70 -8.52 -30.05
C ASP A 388 -19.74 -7.71 -29.16
N ILE A 389 -19.29 -8.30 -28.04
CA ILE A 389 -18.44 -7.63 -27.05
C ILE A 389 -17.16 -7.04 -27.64
N ASN A 390 -16.47 -7.74 -28.54
CA ASN A 390 -15.23 -7.25 -29.14
C ASN A 390 -15.50 -6.05 -30.04
N LYS A 391 -16.61 -6.11 -30.78
CA LYS A 391 -17.07 -4.99 -31.61
C LYS A 391 -17.47 -3.78 -30.76
N TYR A 392 -18.12 -4.01 -29.62
CA TYR A 392 -18.51 -2.95 -28.71
C TYR A 392 -17.29 -2.21 -28.14
N LEU A 393 -16.33 -2.96 -27.58
CA LEU A 393 -15.09 -2.43 -27.00
C LEU A 393 -14.24 -1.67 -28.04
N LEU A 394 -14.23 -2.11 -29.30
CA LEU A 394 -13.50 -1.43 -30.37
C LEU A 394 -14.13 -0.09 -30.78
N LEU A 395 -15.47 -0.03 -30.88
CA LEU A 395 -16.17 1.10 -31.48
C LEU A 395 -16.51 2.21 -30.47
N LYS A 396 -16.83 1.85 -29.22
CA LYS A 396 -17.33 2.80 -28.22
C LYS A 396 -16.31 3.88 -27.83
N PRO A 397 -15.02 3.59 -27.60
CA PRO A 397 -14.01 4.61 -27.28
C PRO A 397 -13.79 5.64 -28.40
N GLN A 398 -14.08 5.27 -29.65
CA GLN A 398 -13.88 6.13 -30.82
C GLN A 398 -15.00 7.16 -30.99
N GLY A 399 -15.97 7.23 -30.07
CA GLY A 399 -17.11 8.13 -30.17
C GLY A 399 -18.05 7.78 -31.33
N ALA A 400 -17.88 6.61 -31.95
CA ALA A 400 -18.75 6.15 -33.03
C ALA A 400 -20.16 5.95 -32.48
N SER A 401 -21.12 6.75 -32.96
CA SER A 401 -22.53 6.50 -32.71
C SER A 401 -22.90 5.21 -33.41
N ILE A 402 -23.08 4.14 -32.63
CA ILE A 402 -23.35 2.83 -33.20
C ILE A 402 -24.84 2.75 -33.54
N SER A 403 -25.16 3.12 -34.77
CA SER A 403 -26.49 2.93 -35.38
C SER A 403 -26.66 1.45 -35.74
N TYR A 404 -27.54 0.75 -35.02
CA TYR A 404 -27.91 -0.63 -35.32
C TYR A 404 -29.27 -0.66 -36.03
N LYS A 405 -29.30 -1.24 -37.24
CA LYS A 405 -30.55 -1.66 -37.87
C LYS A 405 -30.89 -3.07 -37.37
N SER A 406 -31.97 -3.18 -36.60
CA SER A 406 -32.49 -4.46 -36.11
C SER A 406 -32.99 -5.34 -37.25
N LYS A 407 -32.76 -6.65 -37.10
CA LYS A 407 -33.25 -7.80 -37.90
C LYS A 407 -32.44 -8.10 -39.17
N GLN A 408 -31.62 -9.16 -39.05
CA GLN A 408 -30.78 -9.83 -40.06
C GLN A 408 -29.41 -9.20 -40.34
N PHE A 409 -28.37 -9.78 -39.73
CA PHE A 409 -27.07 -9.90 -40.37
C PHE A 409 -27.18 -10.91 -41.53
N SER A 410 -27.73 -10.47 -42.67
CA SER A 410 -27.28 -10.99 -43.96
C SER A 410 -26.25 -10.01 -44.51
N ALA A 411 -25.09 -10.50 -44.92
CA ALA A 411 -23.87 -9.73 -45.21
C ALA A 411 -23.90 -8.83 -46.48
N SER A 412 -25.02 -8.21 -46.81
CA SER A 412 -25.11 -7.17 -47.82
C SER A 412 -25.97 -6.03 -47.26
N TYR A 413 -25.73 -4.79 -47.71
CA TYR A 413 -26.38 -3.52 -47.31
C TYR A 413 -25.58 -2.60 -46.39
N LEU A 414 -24.52 -2.02 -46.95
CA LEU A 414 -24.24 -0.58 -46.80
C LEU A 414 -25.12 0.17 -47.81
N VAL A 415 -26.34 0.56 -47.42
CA VAL A 415 -27.11 1.56 -48.17
C VAL A 415 -27.25 2.79 -47.31
N ASN A 416 -26.79 3.91 -47.88
CA ASN A 416 -26.88 5.27 -47.38
C ASN A 416 -28.24 5.52 -46.72
N ILE A 417 -28.21 5.78 -45.42
CA ILE A 417 -29.38 6.26 -44.68
C ILE A 417 -29.23 7.77 -44.63
N GLU A 418 -30.01 8.44 -45.46
CA GLU A 418 -30.27 9.87 -45.31
C GLU A 418 -31.14 10.09 -44.06
N GLU A 419 -30.60 10.96 -43.21
CA GLU A 419 -31.19 11.70 -42.09
C GLU A 419 -32.72 11.65 -41.95
N LYS A 420 -33.19 10.76 -41.06
CA LYS A 420 -34.37 11.04 -40.23
C LYS A 420 -34.03 10.68 -38.80
N GLU A 421 -33.82 11.72 -37.98
CA GLU A 421 -33.73 11.65 -36.52
C GLU A 421 -35.07 11.17 -35.94
N GLN A 422 -35.32 9.87 -36.00
CA GLN A 422 -36.13 9.23 -34.96
C GLN A 422 -35.15 8.80 -33.87
N VAL A 423 -35.34 9.35 -32.68
CA VAL A 423 -34.69 8.92 -31.43
C VAL A 423 -35.08 7.46 -31.20
N MET A 424 -34.36 6.55 -31.85
CA MET A 424 -34.45 5.12 -31.62
C MET A 424 -34.03 4.88 -30.18
N ASN A 425 -34.84 4.14 -29.43
CA ASN A 425 -34.46 3.59 -28.13
C ASN A 425 -33.06 2.99 -28.27
N SER A 426 -32.08 3.60 -27.62
CA SER A 426 -30.65 3.25 -27.70
C SER A 426 -30.32 2.01 -26.87
N LYS A 427 -31.34 1.21 -26.52
CA LYS A 427 -31.19 0.02 -25.72
C LYS A 427 -30.60 -1.11 -26.58
N PHE A 428 -29.53 -1.69 -26.09
CA PHE A 428 -28.89 -2.84 -26.69
C PHE A 428 -28.35 -3.79 -25.61
N VAL A 429 -28.15 -5.04 -26.01
CA VAL A 429 -27.53 -6.10 -25.21
C VAL A 429 -26.16 -6.41 -25.81
N ILE A 430 -25.13 -6.51 -24.97
CA ILE A 430 -23.78 -6.91 -25.38
C ILE A 430 -23.69 -8.43 -25.25
N LEU A 431 -23.37 -9.11 -26.34
CA LEU A 431 -23.22 -10.56 -26.39
C LEU A 431 -21.74 -10.94 -26.27
N ALA A 432 -21.39 -11.78 -25.31
CA ALA A 432 -20.03 -12.20 -25.00
C ALA A 432 -19.89 -13.73 -25.17
N LYS A 433 -19.50 -14.15 -26.38
CA LYS A 433 -19.32 -15.56 -26.72
C LYS A 433 -18.14 -16.15 -25.93
N GLY A 434 -18.37 -17.25 -25.21
CA GLY A 434 -17.34 -17.91 -24.39
C GLY A 434 -17.11 -17.27 -23.01
N GLY A 435 -17.93 -16.29 -22.61
CA GLY A 435 -17.80 -15.60 -21.32
C GLY A 435 -17.40 -14.12 -21.46
N CYS A 436 -17.44 -13.39 -20.35
CA CYS A 436 -17.00 -12.00 -20.25
C CYS A 436 -16.01 -11.90 -19.08
N PRO A 437 -14.70 -11.81 -19.34
CA PRO A 437 -13.70 -11.56 -18.30
C PRO A 437 -14.03 -10.30 -17.49
N LYS A 438 -13.66 -10.31 -16.21
CA LYS A 438 -13.96 -9.22 -15.28
C LYS A 438 -13.42 -7.87 -15.78
N GLU A 439 -12.23 -7.88 -16.38
CA GLU A 439 -11.60 -6.67 -16.91
C GLU A 439 -12.43 -6.05 -18.05
N GLN A 440 -13.02 -6.88 -18.92
CA GLN A 440 -13.89 -6.41 -20.00
C GLN A 440 -15.23 -5.90 -19.46
N PHE A 441 -15.80 -6.58 -18.47
CA PHE A 441 -17.03 -6.11 -17.82
C PHE A 441 -16.82 -4.76 -17.12
N ASP A 442 -15.71 -4.60 -16.38
CA ASP A 442 -15.32 -3.36 -15.73
C ASP A 442 -15.11 -2.23 -16.74
N GLU A 443 -14.51 -2.52 -17.89
CA GLU A 443 -14.31 -1.55 -18.98
C GLU A 443 -15.65 -1.10 -19.59
N ILE A 444 -16.55 -2.04 -19.91
CA ILE A 444 -17.91 -1.74 -20.39
C ILE A 444 -18.65 -0.87 -19.39
N CYS A 445 -18.58 -1.22 -18.11
CA CYS A 445 -19.17 -0.46 -17.02
C CYS A 445 -18.65 0.98 -16.94
N LEU A 446 -17.34 1.19 -17.10
CA LEU A 446 -16.73 2.52 -17.12
C LEU A 446 -17.23 3.35 -18.30
N MET A 447 -17.37 2.74 -19.49
CA MET A 447 -17.92 3.39 -20.68
C MET A 447 -19.41 3.75 -20.56
N ASN A 448 -20.15 3.13 -19.64
CA ASN A 448 -21.59 3.32 -19.45
C ASN A 448 -21.94 3.75 -18.02
N SER A 449 -21.12 4.60 -17.42
CA SER A 449 -21.23 5.03 -16.01
C SER A 449 -22.57 5.62 -15.56
N THR A 450 -23.46 5.98 -16.49
CA THR A 450 -24.81 6.51 -16.21
C THR A 450 -25.89 5.44 -16.10
N LYS A 451 -25.60 4.17 -16.44
CA LYS A 451 -26.55 3.06 -16.41
C LYS A 451 -26.13 2.01 -15.40
N ASN A 452 -27.08 1.27 -14.83
CA ASN A 452 -26.71 0.02 -14.17
C ASN A 452 -26.26 -0.96 -15.25
N CYS A 453 -25.22 -1.72 -14.94
CA CYS A 453 -24.66 -2.72 -15.85
C CYS A 453 -24.76 -4.09 -15.17
N HIS A 454 -25.30 -5.07 -15.87
CA HIS A 454 -25.51 -6.42 -15.37
C HIS A 454 -24.83 -7.43 -16.28
N HIS A 455 -24.01 -8.30 -15.71
CA HIS A 455 -23.46 -9.45 -16.40
C HIS A 455 -24.32 -10.67 -16.07
N VAL A 456 -24.83 -11.32 -17.11
CA VAL A 456 -25.68 -12.49 -16.98
C VAL A 456 -25.20 -13.59 -17.91
N HIS A 457 -25.45 -14.84 -17.56
CA HIS A 457 -25.08 -16.02 -18.34
C HIS A 457 -26.34 -16.69 -18.87
N PHE A 458 -26.43 -16.89 -20.18
CA PHE A 458 -27.52 -17.62 -20.80
C PHE A 458 -27.41 -19.12 -20.47
N ILE A 459 -28.46 -19.68 -19.87
CA ILE A 459 -28.55 -21.11 -19.55
C ILE A 459 -29.33 -21.83 -20.65
N ASP A 460 -30.64 -21.60 -20.70
CA ASP A 460 -31.57 -22.25 -21.63
C ASP A 460 -32.90 -21.49 -21.69
N ASN A 461 -33.75 -21.76 -22.70
CA ASN A 461 -35.18 -21.38 -22.69
C ASN A 461 -35.50 -19.95 -22.18
N GLN A 462 -34.71 -18.94 -22.59
CA GLN A 462 -34.85 -17.54 -22.17
C GLN A 462 -34.50 -17.24 -20.69
N ILE A 463 -33.92 -18.19 -19.99
CA ILE A 463 -33.43 -18.07 -18.62
C ILE A 463 -31.96 -17.66 -18.63
N PHE A 464 -31.66 -16.64 -17.82
CA PHE A 464 -30.31 -16.16 -17.57
C PHE A 464 -29.97 -16.25 -16.09
N GLU A 465 -28.76 -16.66 -15.79
CA GLU A 465 -28.17 -16.59 -14.45
C GLU A 465 -27.43 -15.28 -14.29
N TRP A 466 -27.79 -14.51 -13.28
CA TRP A 466 -27.04 -13.32 -12.90
C TRP A 466 -25.66 -13.69 -12.37
N MET A 467 -24.62 -13.03 -12.89
CA MET A 467 -23.22 -13.28 -12.51
C MET A 467 -22.70 -12.15 -11.62
N GLU A 468 -22.80 -10.90 -12.09
CA GLU A 468 -22.37 -9.73 -11.34
C GLU A 468 -23.08 -8.45 -11.82
N SER A 469 -22.94 -7.35 -11.08
CA SER A 469 -23.52 -6.06 -11.46
C SER A 469 -22.73 -4.88 -10.93
N ARG A 470 -22.81 -3.78 -11.67
CA ARG A 470 -22.39 -2.45 -11.22
C ARG A 470 -23.59 -1.51 -11.28
N GLY A 471 -24.10 -1.15 -10.11
CA GLY A 471 -25.30 -0.33 -9.96
C GLY A 471 -26.29 -0.93 -8.97
N SER A 472 -27.53 -0.46 -9.01
CA SER A 472 -28.63 -1.00 -8.23
C SER A 472 -29.10 -2.33 -8.83
N ILE A 473 -29.45 -3.31 -7.97
CA ILE A 473 -30.06 -4.58 -8.39
C ILE A 473 -31.53 -4.69 -7.97
N ASN A 474 -32.11 -3.61 -7.42
CA ASN A 474 -33.43 -3.65 -6.80
C ASN A 474 -34.54 -4.01 -7.81
N GLU A 475 -34.45 -3.53 -9.05
CA GLU A 475 -35.45 -3.82 -10.09
C GLU A 475 -35.41 -5.29 -10.51
N ILE A 476 -34.20 -5.84 -10.65
CA ILE A 476 -33.98 -7.28 -10.89
C ILE A 476 -34.54 -8.12 -9.73
N GLN A 477 -34.24 -7.74 -8.49
CA GLN A 477 -34.74 -8.44 -7.30
C GLN A 477 -36.26 -8.38 -7.19
N ASN A 478 -36.87 -7.21 -7.45
CA ASN A 478 -38.33 -7.05 -7.42
C ASN A 478 -39.00 -7.93 -8.49
N TYR A 479 -38.42 -8.03 -9.68
CA TYR A 479 -38.91 -8.93 -10.71
C TYR A 479 -38.82 -10.40 -10.26
N GLN A 480 -37.69 -10.79 -9.65
CA GLN A 480 -37.51 -12.15 -9.11
C GLN A 480 -38.53 -12.48 -8.00
N LEU A 481 -38.77 -11.55 -7.06
CA LEU A 481 -39.75 -11.72 -5.98
C LEU A 481 -41.20 -11.84 -6.49
N ASN A 482 -41.49 -11.22 -7.64
CA ASN A 482 -42.81 -11.28 -8.27
C ASN A 482 -42.97 -12.51 -9.20
N SER A 483 -41.86 -13.13 -9.62
CA SER A 483 -41.86 -14.37 -10.40
C SER A 483 -42.21 -15.55 -9.50
N LYS A 484 -43.35 -16.19 -9.76
CA LYS A 484 -44.01 -17.10 -8.80
C LYS A 484 -43.46 -18.53 -8.68
N GLU A 485 -42.35 -18.91 -9.30
CA GLU A 485 -41.88 -20.31 -9.23
C GLU A 485 -40.35 -20.44 -9.24
N LEU A 486 -39.72 -20.42 -8.06
CA LEU A 486 -38.38 -21.00 -7.89
C LEU A 486 -38.52 -22.51 -7.65
N LYS A 487 -37.88 -23.31 -8.49
CA LYS A 487 -37.78 -24.78 -8.38
C LYS A 487 -36.48 -25.15 -7.67
N SER A 488 -36.40 -26.35 -7.11
CA SER A 488 -35.19 -26.82 -6.40
C SER A 488 -33.92 -26.86 -7.27
N LYS A 489 -34.06 -26.94 -8.60
CA LYS A 489 -32.95 -26.85 -9.56
C LYS A 489 -32.38 -25.43 -9.73
N ASP A 490 -33.08 -24.42 -9.22
CA ASP A 490 -32.73 -23.00 -9.35
C ASP A 490 -31.81 -22.53 -8.20
N PHE A 491 -31.26 -23.48 -7.42
CA PHE A 491 -30.36 -23.21 -6.30
C PHE A 491 -28.98 -23.80 -6.59
N VAL A 492 -27.92 -23.06 -6.26
CA VAL A 492 -26.54 -23.60 -6.25
C VAL A 492 -26.20 -24.04 -4.84
N PRO A 493 -25.55 -25.20 -4.64
CA PRO A 493 -24.87 -25.48 -3.38
C PRO A 493 -23.73 -24.48 -3.20
N ASP A 494 -23.94 -23.50 -2.33
CA ASP A 494 -22.92 -22.55 -1.87
C ASP A 494 -22.11 -23.23 -0.75
N SER A 495 -21.17 -24.08 -1.14
CA SER A 495 -20.13 -24.58 -0.23
C SER A 495 -18.81 -24.78 -0.98
N ASP A 496 -17.81 -24.00 -0.60
CA ASP A 496 -16.43 -24.19 -1.04
C ASP A 496 -15.75 -25.38 -0.32
N VAL A 497 -16.29 -25.84 0.82
CA VAL A 497 -15.70 -26.91 1.65
C VAL A 497 -16.79 -27.77 2.30
N GLU A 498 -16.87 -29.07 1.96
CA GLU A 498 -17.79 -30.02 2.60
C GLU A 498 -17.21 -30.53 3.94
N HIS A 499 -17.45 -29.79 5.03
CA HIS A 499 -16.99 -30.22 6.37
C HIS A 499 -17.78 -31.41 6.94
N THR A 500 -19.01 -31.60 6.48
CA THR A 500 -19.89 -32.69 6.91
C THR A 500 -19.30 -34.07 6.63
N GLY A 501 -18.47 -34.19 5.58
CA GLY A 501 -17.77 -35.41 5.21
C GLY A 501 -16.84 -35.94 6.32
N PHE A 502 -16.09 -35.05 6.98
CA PHE A 502 -15.23 -35.41 8.11
C PHE A 502 -16.07 -35.99 9.25
N PHE A 503 -17.16 -35.33 9.63
CA PHE A 503 -17.99 -35.75 10.76
C PHE A 503 -19.01 -36.88 10.46
N LYS A 504 -18.92 -37.57 9.31
CA LYS A 504 -19.75 -38.77 9.03
C LYS A 504 -19.39 -39.97 9.92
N LYS A 505 -18.25 -39.91 10.63
CA LYS A 505 -17.81 -40.91 11.61
C LYS A 505 -17.25 -40.22 12.86
N GLU A 506 -17.04 -40.98 13.91
CA GLU A 506 -16.34 -40.50 15.11
C GLU A 506 -14.84 -40.40 14.86
N HIS A 507 -14.22 -39.43 15.53
CA HIS A 507 -12.81 -39.10 15.41
C HIS A 507 -12.20 -38.92 16.80
N ASP A 508 -10.91 -39.24 16.93
CA ASP A 508 -10.19 -38.93 18.16
C ASP A 508 -9.91 -37.43 18.27
N ILE A 509 -9.52 -36.99 19.47
CA ILE A 509 -9.28 -35.57 19.74
C ILE A 509 -8.19 -34.98 18.84
N GLN A 510 -7.13 -35.73 18.53
CA GLN A 510 -6.02 -35.22 17.76
C GLN A 510 -6.41 -35.04 16.29
N GLU A 511 -7.18 -35.97 15.73
CA GLU A 511 -7.78 -35.83 14.40
C GLU A 511 -8.70 -34.60 14.33
N ILE A 512 -9.55 -34.40 15.35
CA ILE A 512 -10.46 -33.24 15.43
C ILE A 512 -9.66 -31.93 15.48
N LEU A 513 -8.65 -31.84 16.35
CA LEU A 513 -7.83 -30.64 16.48
C LEU A 513 -7.04 -30.36 15.20
N ASN A 514 -6.42 -31.38 14.61
CA ASN A 514 -5.70 -31.22 13.36
C ASN A 514 -6.63 -30.71 12.25
N TYR A 515 -7.85 -31.23 12.16
CA TYR A 515 -8.83 -30.81 11.17
C TYR A 515 -9.34 -29.37 11.38
N LEU A 516 -9.70 -29.01 12.62
CA LEU A 516 -10.21 -27.67 12.94
C LEU A 516 -9.11 -26.61 12.87
N LEU A 517 -7.85 -27.00 13.06
CA LEU A 517 -6.69 -26.10 13.05
C LEU A 517 -5.91 -26.15 11.73
N SER A 518 -6.22 -27.05 10.81
CA SER A 518 -5.66 -27.05 9.45
C SER A 518 -6.35 -25.99 8.61
N ILE A 519 -6.00 -24.72 8.79
CA ILE A 519 -6.35 -23.66 7.84
C ILE A 519 -5.14 -23.47 6.93
N GLU A 520 -5.37 -23.50 5.61
CA GLU A 520 -4.33 -23.32 4.60
C GLU A 520 -3.65 -21.95 4.73
N GLY A 521 -2.32 -21.91 4.50
CA GLY A 521 -1.58 -20.65 4.36
C GLY A 521 -1.23 -19.91 5.66
N ARG A 522 -1.13 -20.62 6.79
CA ARG A 522 -0.66 -20.00 8.04
C ARG A 522 0.85 -19.74 8.00
N ASP A 523 1.25 -18.57 8.48
CA ASP A 523 2.65 -18.29 8.79
C ASP A 523 3.12 -19.15 9.98
N ALA A 524 4.44 -19.35 10.10
CA ALA A 524 5.03 -20.22 11.12
C ALA A 524 4.76 -19.74 12.57
N LEU A 525 4.70 -18.42 12.80
CA LEU A 525 4.33 -17.84 14.08
C LEU A 525 2.86 -18.12 14.41
N ALA A 526 1.95 -18.00 13.45
CA ALA A 526 0.55 -18.35 13.65
C ALA A 526 0.37 -19.83 14.01
N GLU A 527 1.11 -20.75 13.37
CA GLU A 527 1.10 -22.17 13.72
C GLU A 527 1.57 -22.42 15.17
N GLN A 528 2.64 -21.75 15.59
CA GLN A 528 3.16 -21.88 16.96
C GLN A 528 2.22 -21.28 18.00
N VAL A 529 1.65 -20.10 17.73
CA VAL A 529 0.65 -19.47 18.62
C VAL A 529 -0.58 -20.37 18.76
N VAL A 530 -1.07 -20.95 17.67
CA VAL A 530 -2.21 -21.87 17.73
C VAL A 530 -1.86 -23.14 18.51
N THR A 531 -0.67 -23.71 18.29
CA THR A 531 -0.19 -24.89 19.03
C THR A 531 -0.13 -24.62 20.54
N LEU A 532 0.42 -23.46 20.90
CA LEU A 532 0.51 -23.00 22.28
C LEU A 532 -0.87 -22.82 22.93
N LEU A 533 -1.78 -22.09 22.25
CA LEU A 533 -3.13 -21.86 22.76
C LEU A 533 -3.91 -23.17 22.88
N SER A 534 -3.67 -24.11 21.96
CA SER A 534 -4.24 -25.46 22.03
C SER A 534 -3.73 -26.20 23.26
N PHE A 535 -2.41 -26.22 23.49
CA PHE A 535 -1.79 -26.86 24.65
C PHE A 535 -2.30 -26.28 25.98
N LYS A 536 -2.48 -24.95 26.05
CA LYS A 536 -3.02 -24.25 27.23
C LYS A 536 -4.53 -24.32 27.38
N LYS A 537 -5.24 -24.98 26.46
CA LYS A 537 -6.70 -25.06 26.43
C LYS A 537 -7.38 -23.68 26.40
N GLN A 538 -6.72 -22.70 25.77
CA GLN A 538 -7.20 -21.32 25.62
C GLN A 538 -7.93 -21.08 24.29
N LEU A 539 -8.09 -22.11 23.47
CA LEU A 539 -8.91 -22.07 22.26
C LEU A 539 -10.39 -22.09 22.61
N ILE A 540 -11.18 -21.32 21.86
CA ILE A 540 -12.64 -21.34 21.89
C ILE A 540 -13.14 -21.82 20.54
N PHE A 541 -13.94 -22.89 20.53
CA PHE A 541 -14.58 -23.39 19.32
C PHE A 541 -16.01 -22.86 19.20
N LEU A 542 -16.36 -22.34 18.03
CA LEU A 542 -17.68 -21.84 17.73
C LEU A 542 -18.35 -22.77 16.72
N TRP A 543 -19.42 -23.43 17.13
CA TRP A 543 -20.22 -24.33 16.31
C TRP A 543 -21.50 -23.61 15.90
N ASP A 544 -21.57 -23.18 14.64
CA ASP A 544 -22.72 -22.44 14.11
C ASP A 544 -23.71 -23.38 13.40
N GLY A 545 -25.00 -23.24 13.71
CA GLY A 545 -26.08 -23.92 12.99
C GLY A 545 -26.12 -25.44 13.20
N LEU A 546 -26.02 -25.93 14.44
CA LEU A 546 -25.99 -27.38 14.71
C LEU A 546 -27.24 -28.12 14.19
N ASP A 547 -28.40 -27.45 14.15
CA ASP A 547 -29.64 -28.01 13.62
C ASP A 547 -29.71 -28.09 12.08
N GLU A 548 -28.74 -27.50 11.38
CA GLU A 548 -28.62 -27.52 9.92
C GLU A 548 -27.77 -28.68 9.41
N LEU A 549 -27.18 -29.48 10.32
CA LEU A 549 -26.34 -30.62 9.96
C LEU A 549 -27.15 -31.79 9.38
N PRO A 550 -26.62 -32.48 8.35
CA PRO A 550 -27.17 -33.75 7.89
C PRO A 550 -27.23 -34.79 9.01
N LYS A 551 -28.24 -35.67 8.96
CA LYS A 551 -28.46 -36.69 9.99
C LYS A 551 -27.28 -37.63 10.16
N GLU A 552 -26.57 -37.91 9.07
CA GLU A 552 -25.39 -38.76 9.04
C GLU A 552 -24.16 -38.14 9.70
N SER A 553 -24.09 -36.81 9.82
CA SER A 553 -22.95 -36.10 10.41
C SER A 553 -23.18 -35.66 11.86
N ILE A 554 -24.45 -35.60 12.32
CA ILE A 554 -24.78 -35.08 13.66
C ILE A 554 -24.11 -35.90 14.78
N GLY A 555 -24.02 -37.22 14.61
CA GLY A 555 -23.38 -38.11 15.59
C GLY A 555 -21.89 -37.80 15.77
N GLY A 556 -21.15 -37.66 14.67
CA GLY A 556 -19.73 -37.33 14.69
C GLY A 556 -19.47 -35.94 15.28
N VAL A 557 -20.30 -34.94 14.96
CA VAL A 557 -20.18 -33.60 15.56
C VAL A 557 -20.46 -33.63 17.06
N ILE A 558 -21.51 -34.32 17.52
CA ILE A 558 -21.80 -34.46 18.96
C ILE A 558 -20.61 -35.10 19.68
N SER A 559 -20.03 -36.16 19.10
CA SER A 559 -18.84 -36.83 19.65
C SER A 559 -17.66 -35.87 19.74
N ALA A 560 -17.38 -35.11 18.67
CA ALA A 560 -16.30 -34.14 18.65
C ALA A 560 -16.45 -33.03 19.71
N VAL A 561 -17.65 -32.46 19.85
CA VAL A 561 -17.96 -31.46 20.89
C VAL A 561 -17.71 -32.06 22.28
N LYS A 562 -18.15 -33.30 22.52
CA LYS A 562 -17.94 -33.97 23.81
C LYS A 562 -16.46 -34.24 24.09
N HIS A 563 -15.69 -34.71 23.11
CA HIS A 563 -14.25 -34.93 23.25
C HIS A 563 -13.52 -33.61 23.57
N LEU A 564 -13.81 -32.53 22.85
CA LEU A 564 -13.22 -31.22 23.12
C LEU A 564 -13.59 -30.70 24.52
N ALA A 565 -14.82 -30.93 24.98
CA ALA A 565 -15.26 -30.52 26.31
C ALA A 565 -14.55 -31.31 27.42
N LEU A 566 -14.41 -32.63 27.24
CA LEU A 566 -13.67 -33.51 28.18
C LEU A 566 -12.19 -33.10 28.29
N GLU A 567 -11.63 -32.60 27.20
CA GLU A 567 -10.26 -32.09 27.11
C GLU A 567 -10.10 -30.66 27.65
N GLY A 568 -11.17 -30.04 28.14
CA GLY A 568 -11.15 -28.73 28.80
C GLY A 568 -11.27 -27.53 27.85
N TYR A 569 -11.59 -27.74 26.57
CA TYR A 569 -11.77 -26.61 25.64
C TYR A 569 -13.13 -25.94 25.84
N SER A 570 -13.13 -24.60 25.75
CA SER A 570 -14.35 -23.79 25.78
C SER A 570 -15.03 -23.81 24.42
N GLN A 571 -16.36 -23.91 24.42
CA GLN A 571 -17.14 -24.05 23.19
C GLN A 571 -18.44 -23.25 23.25
N TRP A 572 -18.86 -22.71 22.12
CA TRP A 572 -20.18 -22.13 21.92
C TRP A 572 -20.91 -22.87 20.82
N LEU A 573 -22.16 -23.22 21.07
CA LEU A 573 -23.01 -23.92 20.11
C LEU A 573 -24.22 -23.04 19.81
N SER A 574 -24.48 -22.81 18.52
CA SER A 574 -25.68 -22.12 18.04
C SER A 574 -26.62 -23.14 17.37
N ALA A 575 -27.91 -22.95 17.57
CA ALA A 575 -28.98 -23.68 16.88
C ALA A 575 -30.28 -22.88 16.96
N ARG A 576 -31.28 -23.27 16.16
CA ARG A 576 -32.65 -22.73 16.29
C ARG A 576 -33.25 -23.02 17.67
N SER A 577 -34.19 -22.17 18.09
CA SER A 577 -34.74 -22.16 19.45
C SER A 577 -35.47 -23.45 19.86
N ASN A 578 -36.03 -24.18 18.89
CA ASN A 578 -36.64 -25.49 19.10
C ASN A 578 -35.64 -26.59 19.47
N SER A 579 -34.34 -26.39 19.23
CA SER A 579 -33.27 -27.33 19.59
C SER A 579 -32.75 -27.14 21.02
N LYS A 580 -33.32 -26.21 21.80
CA LYS A 580 -32.86 -25.89 23.16
C LYS A 580 -32.75 -27.12 24.06
N ASN A 581 -33.84 -27.89 24.21
CA ASN A 581 -33.86 -29.06 25.09
C ASN A 581 -32.84 -30.12 24.63
N PHE A 582 -32.78 -30.35 23.32
CA PHE A 582 -31.79 -31.26 22.72
C PHE A 582 -30.36 -30.86 23.09
N LEU A 583 -29.99 -29.58 23.00
CA LEU A 583 -28.66 -29.11 23.38
C LEU A 583 -28.37 -29.33 24.87
N GLN A 584 -29.33 -28.98 25.74
CA GLN A 584 -29.16 -29.10 27.19
C GLN A 584 -29.03 -30.56 27.62
N GLU A 585 -29.85 -31.45 27.08
CA GLU A 585 -29.81 -32.89 27.38
C GLU A 585 -28.57 -33.57 26.81
N THR A 586 -28.22 -33.26 25.56
CA THR A 586 -27.12 -33.94 24.85
C THR A 586 -25.76 -33.58 25.43
N PHE A 587 -25.55 -32.30 25.75
CA PHE A 587 -24.26 -31.75 26.20
C PHE A 587 -24.23 -31.43 27.70
N GLN A 588 -25.32 -31.66 28.44
CA GLN A 588 -25.44 -31.36 29.87
C GLN A 588 -25.06 -29.91 30.20
N THR A 589 -25.49 -28.98 29.34
CA THR A 589 -25.10 -27.56 29.37
C THR A 589 -26.30 -26.64 29.53
N LEU A 590 -26.04 -25.37 29.83
CA LEU A 590 -27.04 -24.32 29.80
C LEU A 590 -27.21 -23.79 28.37
N ALA A 591 -28.44 -23.74 27.87
CA ALA A 591 -28.75 -23.12 26.59
C ALA A 591 -29.45 -21.76 26.81
N LEU A 592 -28.89 -20.72 26.20
CA LEU A 592 -29.44 -19.37 26.20
C LEU A 592 -30.22 -19.13 24.90
N THR A 593 -31.25 -18.29 24.97
CA THR A 593 -32.02 -17.87 23.80
C THR A 593 -31.72 -16.41 23.53
N ILE A 594 -31.17 -16.11 22.35
CA ILE A 594 -31.00 -14.74 21.89
C ILE A 594 -32.38 -14.24 21.47
N THR A 595 -32.94 -13.29 22.21
CA THR A 595 -34.20 -12.64 21.86
C THR A 595 -33.96 -11.53 20.85
N GLN A 596 -35.00 -11.18 20.09
CA GLN A 596 -34.95 -10.03 19.20
C GLN A 596 -34.57 -8.76 19.99
N PHE A 597 -33.72 -7.91 19.40
CA PHE A 597 -33.42 -6.60 19.98
C PHE A 597 -34.70 -5.80 20.17
N SER A 598 -34.84 -5.08 21.27
CA SER A 598 -35.92 -4.11 21.45
C SER A 598 -35.86 -3.03 20.35
N GLN A 599 -36.99 -2.39 20.02
CA GLN A 599 -37.00 -1.29 19.06
C GLN A 599 -35.94 -0.22 19.42
N GLU A 600 -35.84 0.14 20.69
CA GLU A 600 -34.82 1.10 21.19
C GLU A 600 -33.38 0.66 20.84
N ASN A 601 -33.03 -0.62 21.03
CA ASN A 601 -31.71 -1.15 20.71
C ASN A 601 -31.47 -1.31 19.20
N GLN A 602 -32.52 -1.44 18.39
CA GLN A 602 -32.41 -1.52 16.93
C GLN A 602 -32.05 -0.16 16.30
N TYR A 603 -32.44 0.96 16.90
CA TYR A 603 -32.22 2.30 16.33
C TYR A 603 -30.88 2.96 16.70
N CYS A 604 -30.17 2.47 17.72
CA CYS A 604 -29.02 3.19 18.27
C CYS A 604 -27.67 3.00 17.56
N ASN A 605 -27.51 2.11 16.57
CA ASN A 605 -26.15 1.80 16.04
C ASN A 605 -26.03 1.52 14.53
N ALA A 606 -27.05 1.74 13.71
CA ALA A 606 -26.85 1.68 12.26
C ALA A 606 -26.20 3.00 11.78
N PRO A 607 -25.01 2.99 11.13
CA PRO A 607 -24.45 4.17 10.52
C PRO A 607 -25.22 4.48 9.22
N PHE A 608 -26.52 4.76 9.31
CA PHE A 608 -27.18 5.61 8.33
C PHE A 608 -26.78 7.05 8.63
N SER A 609 -25.49 7.34 8.37
CA SER A 609 -25.03 8.69 8.06
C SER A 609 -25.80 9.11 6.80
N THR A 610 -26.97 9.72 7.00
CA THR A 610 -27.64 10.57 6.05
C THR A 610 -26.74 11.76 5.79
N ARG A 611 -25.74 11.55 4.94
CA ARG A 611 -25.00 12.62 4.29
C ARG A 611 -25.85 13.18 3.14
N ALA A 612 -27.07 13.63 3.46
CA ALA A 612 -28.00 14.22 2.51
C ALA A 612 -29.15 15.01 3.19
N LEU A 613 -28.88 15.79 4.24
CA LEU A 613 -29.78 16.88 4.63
C LEU A 613 -28.94 18.12 5.00
N ARG A 614 -28.46 18.83 3.98
CA ARG A 614 -28.14 20.26 4.09
C ARG A 614 -29.38 21.04 3.68
N SER A 615 -29.85 21.88 4.62
CA SER A 615 -30.65 23.11 4.46
C SER A 615 -31.93 23.01 3.61
N THR A 616 -33.11 23.28 4.16
CA THR A 616 -33.46 24.62 4.64
C THR A 616 -34.47 24.56 5.79
N ALA A 617 -34.03 25.02 6.97
CA ALA A 617 -34.95 25.62 7.93
C ALA A 617 -35.13 27.08 7.52
N VAL A 618 -36.36 27.47 7.23
CA VAL A 618 -36.85 28.83 7.45
C VAL A 618 -38.07 28.68 8.34
N ALA A 619 -37.91 29.02 9.61
CA ALA A 619 -39.00 29.39 10.51
C ALA A 619 -39.12 30.93 10.48
N PRO A 620 -40.25 31.54 10.89
CA PRO A 620 -40.96 31.25 12.15
C PRO A 620 -42.19 30.33 12.02
#